data_AF-A0A8X8ZDK5-F1
#
_entry.id   AF-A0A8X8ZDK5-F1
#
_cell.length_a   1.000
_cell.length_b   1.000
_cell.length_c   1.000
_cell.angle_alpha   90.00
_cell.angle_beta   90.00
_cell.angle_gamma   90.00
#
_symmetry.space_group_name_H-M   'P 1'
#
loop_
_entity.id
_entity.type
_entity.pdbx_description
1 polymer ?
#
loop_
_entity_poly.entity_id
_entity_poly.type
_entity_poly.pdbx_seq_one_letter_code
_entity_poly.pdbx_strand_id
1 'polypeptide(L)'
;MSSLYVWGGAKLADVLELVGIPNCSRVTPSGQKHVEFEENGGLYTASIPLIQATNPESDVLLAYEMNGETLNRDHGFPLRVIVPGVIGALSVKWLDSINIIVEECQGFFMQRDYKMFPPSVDWNNISWPTRRPQMDFPVQSAICSLEDANLITIKGYATSGGGRGIERVDVSIDGGKTWMEASKSQKSGVPYISDHESSDKWAWVLFEAEANIPQSTEIVAKAVDVAGNVQPENVDVIRNLMGILNTSWHRVQVRIGHSNL
;
A
#
# COMPACT_ATOMS: atom_id res chain seq x y z
N MET A 1 -13.75 8.58 -3.52
CA MET A 1 -13.94 7.12 -3.41
C MET A 1 -12.83 6.58 -2.53
N SER A 2 -13.17 5.94 -1.42
CA SER A 2 -12.24 5.20 -0.58
C SER A 2 -11.88 3.88 -1.26
N SER A 3 -10.61 3.62 -1.52
CA SER A 3 -10.13 2.40 -2.20
C SER A 3 -9.81 1.24 -1.25
N LEU A 4 -10.30 1.27 0.00
CA LEU A 4 -10.27 0.12 0.91
C LEU A 4 -11.52 -0.72 0.71
N TYR A 5 -11.31 -2.03 0.60
CA TYR A 5 -12.36 -3.00 0.32
C TYR A 5 -12.21 -4.22 1.23
N VAL A 6 -13.32 -4.88 1.51
CA VAL A 6 -13.34 -6.21 2.14
C VAL A 6 -13.31 -7.24 1.02
N TRP A 7 -12.29 -8.10 1.00
CA TRP A 7 -12.13 -9.14 -0.03
C TRP A 7 -12.59 -10.50 0.49
N GLY A 8 -13.44 -11.18 -0.29
CA GLY A 8 -13.89 -12.54 -0.02
C GLY A 8 -13.31 -13.52 -1.04
N GLY A 9 -12.76 -14.64 -0.56
CA GLY A 9 -12.01 -15.57 -1.40
C GLY A 9 -11.47 -16.78 -0.67
N ALA A 10 -10.86 -17.68 -1.43
CA ALA A 10 -10.09 -18.80 -0.87
C ALA A 10 -8.67 -18.34 -0.53
N LYS A 11 -8.09 -18.82 0.58
CA LYS A 11 -6.66 -18.61 0.85
C LYS A 11 -5.83 -19.35 -0.18
N LEU A 12 -4.82 -18.69 -0.73
CA LEU A 12 -3.89 -19.32 -1.66
C LEU A 12 -3.16 -20.50 -1.01
N ALA A 13 -2.80 -20.37 0.27
CA ALA A 13 -2.18 -21.44 1.06
C ALA A 13 -3.02 -22.74 1.02
N ASP A 14 -4.33 -22.64 1.28
CA ASP A 14 -5.24 -23.79 1.25
C ASP A 14 -5.34 -24.42 -0.15
N VAL A 15 -5.34 -23.60 -1.21
CA VAL A 15 -5.37 -24.07 -2.60
C VAL A 15 -4.06 -24.79 -2.98
N LEU A 16 -2.93 -24.28 -2.50
CA LEU A 16 -1.62 -24.90 -2.70
C LEU A 16 -1.51 -26.23 -1.93
N GLU A 17 -2.09 -26.31 -0.73
CA GLU A 17 -2.17 -27.54 0.06
C GLU A 17 -2.96 -28.63 -0.67
N LEU A 18 -4.07 -28.27 -1.33
CA LEU A 18 -4.88 -29.20 -2.15
C LEU A 18 -4.09 -29.85 -3.30
N VAL A 19 -3.06 -29.17 -3.82
CA VAL A 19 -2.18 -29.70 -4.88
C VAL A 19 -0.87 -30.29 -4.33
N GLY A 20 -0.79 -30.52 -3.03
CA GLY A 20 0.31 -31.21 -2.36
C GLY A 20 1.49 -30.33 -1.95
N ILE A 21 1.31 -29.00 -1.91
CA ILE A 21 2.33 -28.05 -1.45
C ILE A 21 2.00 -27.65 0.00
N PRO A 22 2.76 -28.10 1.00
CA PRO A 22 2.40 -27.89 2.39
C PRO A 22 2.53 -26.42 2.79
N ASN A 23 1.67 -26.02 3.74
CA ASN A 23 1.77 -24.72 4.39
C ASN A 23 3.15 -24.56 5.05
N CYS A 24 3.83 -23.46 4.74
CA CYS A 24 5.12 -23.17 5.36
C CYS A 24 4.90 -22.32 6.60
N SER A 25 5.39 -22.81 7.74
CA SER A 25 5.65 -21.94 8.89
C SER A 25 6.97 -21.20 8.68
N ARG A 26 7.18 -20.11 9.44
CA ARG A 26 8.36 -19.21 9.43
C ARG A 26 9.74 -19.90 9.48
N VAL A 27 9.81 -21.21 9.67
CA VAL A 27 11.02 -22.04 9.89
C VAL A 27 11.36 -22.92 8.69
N THR A 28 10.51 -23.00 7.67
CA THR A 28 10.75 -23.88 6.51
C THR A 28 11.65 -23.18 5.48
N PRO A 29 12.85 -23.70 5.16
CA PRO A 29 13.63 -23.21 4.04
C PRO A 29 13.00 -23.78 2.77
N SER A 30 11.89 -23.18 2.31
CA SER A 30 11.51 -23.35 0.92
C SER A 30 12.63 -22.70 0.11
N GLY A 31 13.21 -23.41 -0.86
CA GLY A 31 14.13 -22.80 -1.82
C GLY A 31 13.52 -21.55 -2.47
N GLN A 32 14.30 -20.83 -3.29
CA GLN A 32 13.92 -19.57 -3.94
C GLN A 32 12.80 -19.72 -5.00
N LYS A 33 11.85 -20.65 -4.81
CA LYS A 33 10.68 -20.85 -5.66
C LYS A 33 9.70 -19.70 -5.50
N HIS A 34 8.94 -19.45 -6.55
CA HIS A 34 7.88 -18.46 -6.61
C HIS A 34 6.57 -19.10 -7.06
N VAL A 35 5.46 -18.42 -6.75
CA VAL A 35 4.14 -18.67 -7.32
C VAL A 35 3.85 -17.54 -8.29
N GLU A 36 3.82 -17.85 -9.58
CA GLU A 36 3.47 -16.93 -10.65
C GLU A 36 1.96 -16.97 -10.92
N PHE A 37 1.42 -15.79 -11.19
CA PHE A 37 0.03 -15.56 -11.54
C PHE A 37 0.00 -14.94 -12.93
N GLU A 38 -0.79 -15.54 -13.82
CA GLU A 38 -0.97 -15.08 -15.18
C GLU A 38 -2.38 -14.55 -15.39
N GLU A 39 -2.47 -13.35 -15.96
CA GLU A 39 -3.71 -12.74 -16.41
C GLU A 39 -4.21 -13.41 -17.70
N ASN A 40 -5.52 -13.52 -17.84
CA ASN A 40 -6.16 -14.03 -19.05
C ASN A 40 -5.75 -13.20 -20.28
N GLY A 41 -5.13 -13.87 -21.25
CA GLY A 41 -4.51 -13.25 -22.43
C GLY A 41 -2.98 -13.14 -22.34
N GLY A 42 -2.37 -13.50 -21.20
CA GLY A 42 -0.92 -13.67 -21.02
C GLY A 42 -0.10 -12.36 -21.03
N LEU A 43 -0.76 -11.20 -21.05
CA LEU A 43 -0.08 -9.90 -21.15
C LEU A 43 0.50 -9.43 -19.82
N TYR A 44 -0.10 -9.84 -18.70
CA TYR A 44 0.34 -9.49 -17.36
C TYR A 44 0.70 -10.74 -16.55
N THR A 45 1.93 -10.79 -16.05
CA THR A 45 2.38 -11.80 -15.10
C THR A 45 3.12 -11.15 -13.95
N ALA A 46 2.91 -11.70 -12.76
CA ALA A 46 3.64 -11.35 -11.56
C ALA A 46 3.82 -12.60 -10.69
N SER A 47 4.84 -12.62 -9.82
CA SER A 47 4.99 -13.71 -8.87
C SER A 47 5.28 -13.24 -7.45
N ILE A 48 4.97 -14.08 -6.47
CA ILE A 48 5.35 -13.89 -5.08
C ILE A 48 6.24 -15.06 -4.62
N PRO A 49 7.13 -14.85 -3.63
CA PRO A 49 7.89 -15.93 -3.04
C PRO A 49 6.98 -17.05 -2.53
N LEU A 50 7.36 -18.31 -2.76
CA LEU A 50 6.55 -19.46 -2.34
C LEU A 50 6.28 -19.45 -0.84
N ILE A 51 7.25 -19.03 -0.03
CA ILE A 51 7.11 -18.91 1.42
C ILE A 51 6.01 -17.94 1.85
N GLN A 52 5.75 -16.89 1.06
CA GLN A 52 4.65 -15.97 1.32
C GLN A 52 3.31 -16.58 0.88
N ALA A 53 3.29 -17.24 -0.28
CA ALA A 53 2.10 -17.87 -0.83
C ALA A 53 1.57 -19.03 0.04
N THR A 54 2.47 -19.78 0.69
CA THR A 54 2.14 -20.93 1.55
C THR A 54 2.02 -20.57 3.02
N ASN A 55 2.15 -19.29 3.39
CA ASN A 55 1.97 -18.83 4.77
C ASN A 55 0.51 -18.36 4.99
N PRO A 56 -0.32 -19.07 5.77
CA PRO A 56 -1.70 -18.67 6.04
C PRO A 56 -1.83 -17.28 6.71
N GLU A 57 -0.81 -16.80 7.42
CA GLU A 57 -0.80 -15.49 8.09
C GLU A 57 -0.50 -14.33 7.14
N SER A 58 -0.03 -14.62 5.92
CA SER A 58 0.15 -13.62 4.85
C SER A 58 -1.15 -13.26 4.14
N ASP A 59 -2.24 -13.99 4.42
CA ASP A 59 -3.61 -13.73 3.93
C ASP A 59 -3.68 -13.47 2.41
N VAL A 60 -2.85 -14.15 1.62
CA VAL A 60 -2.94 -14.09 0.15
C VAL A 60 -4.23 -14.79 -0.27
N LEU A 61 -5.09 -14.08 -1.00
CA LEU A 61 -6.41 -14.57 -1.41
C LEU A 61 -6.52 -14.74 -2.92
N LEU A 62 -7.21 -15.80 -3.32
CA LEU A 62 -7.89 -15.89 -4.61
C LEU A 62 -9.31 -15.35 -4.41
N ALA A 63 -9.48 -14.06 -4.69
CA ALA A 63 -10.68 -13.31 -4.39
C ALA A 63 -11.69 -13.32 -5.54
N TYR A 64 -12.93 -13.67 -5.22
CA TYR A 64 -14.09 -13.63 -6.12
C TYR A 64 -15.20 -12.70 -5.61
N GLU A 65 -15.04 -12.14 -4.40
CA GLU A 65 -15.92 -11.16 -3.79
C GLU A 65 -15.18 -9.88 -3.38
N MET A 66 -15.90 -8.76 -3.45
CA MET A 66 -15.44 -7.43 -3.06
C MET A 66 -16.59 -6.67 -2.40
N ASN A 67 -16.41 -6.30 -1.14
CA ASN A 67 -17.43 -5.72 -0.26
C ASN A 67 -18.70 -6.59 -0.13
N GLY A 68 -18.54 -7.91 -0.09
CA GLY A 68 -19.65 -8.87 0.02
C GLY A 68 -20.44 -9.08 -1.27
N GLU A 69 -20.06 -8.42 -2.36
CA GLU A 69 -20.65 -8.58 -3.69
C GLU A 69 -19.71 -9.35 -4.62
N THR A 70 -20.27 -9.98 -5.65
CA THR A 70 -19.45 -10.59 -6.71
C THR A 70 -18.53 -9.55 -7.34
N LEU A 71 -17.28 -9.96 -7.61
CA LEU A 71 -16.29 -9.08 -8.21
C LEU A 71 -16.79 -8.49 -9.54
N ASN A 72 -16.56 -7.19 -9.75
CA ASN A 72 -16.89 -6.57 -11.04
C ASN A 72 -15.78 -6.80 -12.07
N ARG A 73 -16.07 -6.51 -13.35
CA ARG A 73 -15.10 -6.70 -14.45
C ARG A 73 -13.83 -5.90 -14.24
N ASP A 74 -13.91 -4.63 -13.87
CA ASP A 74 -12.73 -3.76 -13.74
C ASP A 74 -11.79 -4.19 -12.61
N HIS A 75 -12.34 -4.85 -11.59
CA HIS A 75 -11.62 -5.35 -10.43
C HIS A 75 -11.20 -6.82 -10.54
N GLY A 76 -11.48 -7.50 -11.66
CA GLY A 76 -10.87 -8.79 -11.96
C GLY A 76 -11.81 -9.98 -12.06
N PHE A 77 -13.12 -9.79 -12.24
CA PHE A 77 -14.06 -10.90 -12.43
C PHE A 77 -13.58 -11.91 -13.49
N PRO A 78 -13.65 -13.23 -13.25
CA PRO A 78 -14.31 -13.87 -12.10
C PRO A 78 -13.40 -14.04 -10.87
N LEU A 79 -12.09 -13.92 -11.04
CA LEU A 79 -11.12 -14.24 -10.00
C LEU A 79 -9.89 -13.35 -10.12
N ARG A 80 -9.40 -12.87 -8.98
CA ARG A 80 -8.14 -12.15 -8.89
C ARG A 80 -7.29 -12.65 -7.73
N VAL A 81 -6.02 -12.30 -7.75
CA VAL A 81 -5.16 -12.40 -6.58
C VAL A 81 -5.26 -11.11 -5.77
N ILE A 82 -5.26 -11.24 -4.44
CA ILE A 82 -5.01 -10.16 -3.49
C ILE A 82 -3.80 -10.55 -2.65
N VAL A 83 -2.76 -9.71 -2.67
CA VAL A 83 -1.52 -9.90 -1.89
C VAL A 83 -1.43 -8.76 -0.86
N PRO A 84 -1.89 -8.97 0.38
CA PRO A 84 -1.88 -7.91 1.39
C PRO A 84 -0.46 -7.43 1.75
N GLY A 85 -0.33 -6.13 2.05
CA GLY A 85 0.95 -5.52 2.42
C GLY A 85 1.98 -5.40 1.30
N VAL A 86 1.60 -5.72 0.06
CA VAL A 86 2.42 -5.64 -1.15
C VAL A 86 1.81 -4.62 -2.09
N ILE A 87 2.59 -4.03 -2.99
CA ILE A 87 2.08 -3.09 -4.00
C ILE A 87 0.99 -3.75 -4.87
N GLY A 88 0.03 -2.95 -5.32
CA GLY A 88 -1.14 -3.45 -6.06
C GLY A 88 -0.82 -4.18 -7.37
N ALA A 89 0.36 -3.95 -7.95
CA ALA A 89 0.83 -4.62 -9.17
C ALA A 89 0.81 -6.16 -9.03
N LEU A 90 1.13 -6.70 -7.85
CA LEU A 90 1.19 -8.16 -7.66
C LEU A 90 -0.19 -8.80 -7.39
N SER A 91 -1.23 -7.99 -7.23
CA SER A 91 -2.61 -8.46 -7.10
C SER A 91 -3.23 -8.64 -8.49
N VAL A 92 -2.77 -9.64 -9.23
CA VAL A 92 -3.13 -9.91 -10.64
C VAL A 92 -4.65 -10.08 -10.79
N LYS A 93 -5.24 -9.37 -11.75
CA LYS A 93 -6.67 -9.43 -12.09
C LYS A 93 -6.92 -10.44 -13.21
N TRP A 94 -8.15 -10.90 -13.36
CA TRP A 94 -8.58 -11.82 -14.44
C TRP A 94 -7.68 -13.07 -14.51
N LEU A 95 -7.50 -13.73 -13.36
CA LEU A 95 -6.55 -14.83 -13.19
C LEU A 95 -6.89 -16.00 -14.13
N ASP A 96 -5.89 -16.44 -14.90
CA ASP A 96 -5.98 -17.56 -15.84
C ASP A 96 -5.22 -18.79 -15.32
N SER A 97 -3.96 -18.60 -14.90
CA SER A 97 -3.10 -19.69 -14.44
C SER A 97 -2.32 -19.33 -13.16
N ILE A 98 -2.00 -20.37 -12.37
CA ILE A 98 -1.13 -20.28 -11.19
C ILE A 98 0.00 -21.28 -11.38
N ASN A 99 1.23 -20.80 -11.53
CA ASN A 99 2.39 -21.61 -11.88
C ASN A 99 3.40 -21.62 -10.73
N ILE A 100 3.87 -22.82 -10.35
CA ILE A 100 4.96 -22.97 -9.39
C ILE A 100 6.28 -22.99 -10.15
N ILE A 101 7.09 -21.96 -9.97
CA ILE A 101 8.32 -21.75 -10.72
C ILE A 101 9.54 -21.74 -9.80
N VAL A 102 10.70 -22.06 -10.37
CA VAL A 102 11.96 -22.22 -9.61
C VAL A 102 12.61 -20.88 -9.28
N GLU A 103 12.34 -19.86 -10.08
CA GLU A 103 12.89 -18.51 -9.94
C GLU A 103 11.77 -17.47 -10.03
N GLU A 104 12.11 -16.20 -9.80
CA GLU A 104 11.19 -15.08 -9.99
C GLU A 104 10.63 -15.02 -11.43
N CYS A 105 9.38 -14.58 -11.56
CA CYS A 105 8.68 -14.48 -12.84
C CYS A 105 9.44 -13.55 -13.80
N GLN A 106 9.59 -13.96 -15.06
CA GLN A 106 10.34 -13.22 -16.09
C GLN A 106 9.48 -12.23 -16.87
N GLY A 107 8.24 -11.99 -16.43
CA GLY A 107 7.29 -11.06 -17.03
C GLY A 107 7.81 -9.64 -17.11
N PHE A 108 7.35 -8.90 -18.12
CA PHE A 108 7.80 -7.52 -18.36
C PHE A 108 7.59 -6.62 -17.13
N PHE A 109 6.40 -6.66 -16.52
CA PHE A 109 6.08 -5.79 -15.37
C PHE A 109 6.89 -6.13 -14.12
N MET A 110 7.35 -7.37 -13.99
CA MET A 110 8.21 -7.77 -12.88
C MET A 110 9.68 -7.41 -13.15
N GLN A 111 10.16 -7.66 -14.36
CA GLN A 111 11.58 -7.51 -14.69
C GLN A 111 11.97 -6.07 -15.11
N ARG A 112 11.04 -5.34 -15.74
CA ARG A 112 11.26 -4.05 -16.41
C ARG A 112 10.25 -2.96 -16.02
N ASP A 113 9.56 -3.14 -14.89
CA ASP A 113 8.72 -2.12 -14.28
C ASP A 113 8.77 -2.27 -12.75
N TYR A 114 8.03 -1.43 -12.01
CA TYR A 114 7.83 -1.51 -10.56
C TYR A 114 9.13 -1.72 -9.76
N LYS A 115 10.21 -1.05 -10.16
CA LYS A 115 11.52 -1.11 -9.51
C LYS A 115 11.96 0.28 -9.05
N MET A 116 12.39 0.37 -7.79
CA MET A 116 12.80 1.64 -7.18
C MET A 116 14.28 1.93 -7.50
N PHE A 117 14.52 2.87 -8.41
CA PHE A 117 15.87 3.33 -8.78
C PHE A 117 16.30 4.58 -8.00
N PRO A 118 17.60 4.84 -7.82
CA PRO A 118 18.07 6.08 -7.21
C PRO A 118 17.89 7.29 -8.15
N PRO A 119 17.91 8.54 -7.63
CA PRO A 119 17.70 9.76 -8.42
C PRO A 119 18.70 10.04 -9.56
N SER A 120 19.84 9.34 -9.56
CA SER A 120 20.89 9.45 -10.58
C SER A 120 20.65 8.59 -11.82
N VAL A 121 19.64 7.72 -11.81
CA VAL A 121 19.30 6.85 -12.93
C VAL A 121 18.33 7.54 -13.88
N ASP A 122 18.61 7.45 -15.18
CA ASP A 122 17.78 7.94 -16.28
C ASP A 122 17.66 6.87 -17.39
N TRP A 123 16.93 7.19 -18.48
CA TRP A 123 16.73 6.26 -19.60
C TRP A 123 18.02 5.89 -20.35
N ASN A 124 19.08 6.69 -20.26
CA ASN A 124 20.35 6.43 -20.94
C ASN A 124 21.25 5.47 -20.15
N ASN A 125 21.08 5.39 -18.82
CA ASN A 125 21.95 4.61 -17.94
C ASN A 125 21.23 3.50 -17.13
N ILE A 126 19.92 3.34 -17.32
CA ILE A 126 19.13 2.34 -16.59
C ILE A 126 19.64 0.91 -16.81
N SER A 127 19.76 0.17 -15.71
CA SER A 127 20.06 -1.26 -15.72
C SER A 127 19.12 -2.02 -14.78
N TRP A 128 18.11 -2.67 -15.37
CA TRP A 128 17.04 -3.39 -14.66
C TRP A 128 17.50 -4.45 -13.65
N PRO A 129 18.55 -5.26 -13.91
CA PRO A 129 19.01 -6.27 -12.96
C PRO A 129 19.63 -5.70 -11.68
N THR A 130 19.94 -4.40 -11.64
CA THR A 130 20.51 -3.75 -10.43
C THR A 130 19.47 -3.54 -9.32
N ARG A 131 18.18 -3.75 -9.61
CA ARG A 131 17.08 -3.59 -8.66
C ARG A 131 16.19 -4.82 -8.65
N ARG A 132 15.74 -5.18 -7.45
CA ARG A 132 14.71 -6.21 -7.25
C ARG A 132 13.33 -5.60 -7.49
N PRO A 133 12.34 -6.38 -7.95
CA PRO A 133 10.96 -5.90 -8.03
C PRO A 133 10.48 -5.41 -6.68
N GLN A 134 9.67 -4.35 -6.71
CA GLN A 134 9.09 -3.80 -5.50
C GLN A 134 7.97 -4.72 -5.00
N MET A 135 8.10 -5.21 -3.77
CA MET A 135 7.10 -6.05 -3.11
C MET A 135 6.35 -5.20 -2.06
N ASP A 136 6.90 -5.12 -0.86
CA ASP A 136 6.45 -4.23 0.23
C ASP A 136 6.51 -2.75 -0.19
N PHE A 137 5.88 -1.83 0.54
CA PHE A 137 5.95 -0.39 0.30
C PHE A 137 6.15 0.40 1.61
N PRO A 138 6.88 1.53 1.56
CA PRO A 138 7.18 2.31 2.74
C PRO A 138 5.93 3.01 3.31
N VAL A 139 6.06 3.51 4.54
CA VAL A 139 5.03 4.35 5.16
C VAL A 139 4.66 5.53 4.25
N GLN A 140 3.36 5.80 4.15
CA GLN A 140 2.76 6.84 3.32
C GLN A 140 1.63 7.51 4.08
N SER A 141 1.43 8.81 3.85
CA SER A 141 0.22 9.51 4.24
C SER A 141 -0.09 10.65 3.28
N ALA A 142 -1.37 10.98 3.16
CA ALA A 142 -1.83 12.12 2.37
C ALA A 142 -3.10 12.73 2.97
N ILE A 143 -3.13 14.06 3.04
CA ILE A 143 -4.35 14.86 3.21
C ILE A 143 -5.27 14.65 2.01
N CYS A 144 -6.56 14.43 2.25
CA CYS A 144 -7.57 14.19 1.21
C CYS A 144 -8.69 15.23 1.23
N SER A 145 -9.01 15.82 2.38
CA SER A 145 -10.01 16.86 2.47
C SER A 145 -9.67 17.86 3.58
N LEU A 146 -10.17 19.08 3.36
CA LEU A 146 -10.22 20.16 4.33
C LEU A 146 -11.69 20.57 4.42
N GLU A 147 -12.27 20.50 5.60
CA GLU A 147 -13.66 20.91 5.85
C GLU A 147 -13.66 22.22 6.62
N ASP A 148 -14.34 23.22 6.07
CA ASP A 148 -14.42 24.56 6.63
C ASP A 148 -15.60 24.64 7.62
N ALA A 149 -15.27 24.76 8.91
CA ALA A 149 -16.20 24.93 10.02
C ALA A 149 -15.65 26.01 10.97
N ASN A 150 -15.99 25.97 12.27
CA ASN A 150 -15.38 26.89 13.25
C ASN A 150 -13.85 26.68 13.39
N LEU A 151 -13.40 25.43 13.18
CA LEU A 151 -12.01 25.03 12.99
C LEU A 151 -11.93 24.30 11.65
N ILE A 152 -10.75 24.33 11.02
CA ILE A 152 -10.54 23.55 9.80
C ILE A 152 -10.26 22.10 10.22
N THR A 153 -11.10 21.18 9.76
CA THR A 153 -10.89 19.74 9.96
C THR A 153 -10.09 19.18 8.79
N ILE A 154 -8.90 18.68 9.10
CA ILE A 154 -7.91 18.14 8.16
C ILE A 154 -8.03 16.61 8.20
N LYS A 155 -8.46 15.99 7.10
CA LYS A 155 -8.65 14.54 7.02
C LYS A 155 -7.78 13.92 5.93
N GLY A 156 -7.36 12.69 6.17
CA GLY A 156 -6.57 11.93 5.21
C GLY A 156 -6.43 10.46 5.58
N TYR A 157 -5.49 9.79 4.91
CA TYR A 157 -5.12 8.41 5.23
C TYR A 157 -3.62 8.28 5.48
N ALA A 158 -3.24 7.24 6.19
CA ALA A 158 -1.88 6.75 6.35
C ALA A 158 -1.84 5.22 6.19
N THR A 159 -0.76 4.68 5.66
CA THR A 159 -0.59 3.23 5.43
C THR A 159 0.88 2.87 5.36
N SER A 160 1.24 1.63 5.71
CA SER A 160 2.56 1.05 5.47
C SER A 160 2.35 -0.36 4.92
N GLY A 161 3.29 -0.86 4.12
CA GLY A 161 3.22 -2.23 3.61
C GLY A 161 3.62 -3.25 4.68
N GLY A 162 3.73 -4.51 4.27
CA GLY A 162 4.20 -5.61 5.14
C GLY A 162 3.37 -5.88 6.39
N GLY A 163 2.19 -5.27 6.51
CA GLY A 163 1.28 -5.45 7.64
C GLY A 163 1.63 -4.58 8.85
N ARG A 164 2.45 -3.55 8.66
CA ARG A 164 2.86 -2.62 9.71
C ARG A 164 1.75 -1.59 9.95
N GLY A 165 1.27 -1.51 11.19
CA GLY A 165 0.35 -0.46 11.60
C GLY A 165 0.98 0.94 11.58
N ILE A 166 0.14 1.97 11.62
CA ILE A 166 0.55 3.37 11.79
C ILE A 166 0.54 3.75 13.26
N GLU A 167 1.71 4.02 13.82
CA GLU A 167 1.84 4.42 15.23
C GLU A 167 1.41 5.88 15.42
N ARG A 168 1.84 6.77 14.52
CA ARG A 168 1.57 8.20 14.63
C ARG A 168 1.36 8.89 13.30
N VAL A 169 0.48 9.89 13.29
CA VAL A 169 0.34 10.85 12.20
C VAL A 169 0.51 12.25 12.77
N ASP A 170 1.45 13.00 12.21
CA ASP A 170 1.76 14.36 12.61
C ASP A 170 1.26 15.33 11.53
N VAL A 171 0.50 16.35 11.95
CA VAL A 171 0.01 17.43 11.09
C VAL A 171 0.67 18.73 11.51
N SER A 172 1.06 19.55 10.54
CA SER A 172 1.62 20.88 10.76
C SER A 172 0.80 21.91 10.00
N ILE A 173 0.65 23.10 10.57
CA ILE A 173 -0.04 24.26 9.96
C ILE A 173 0.92 25.45 9.73
N ASP A 174 2.23 25.23 9.82
CA ASP A 174 3.27 26.25 9.66
C ASP A 174 4.41 25.82 8.71
N GLY A 175 4.09 24.91 7.78
CA GLY A 175 5.02 24.39 6.78
C GLY A 175 5.97 23.31 7.30
N GLY A 176 5.67 22.68 8.43
CA GLY A 176 6.47 21.60 9.02
C GLY A 176 7.42 22.02 10.15
N LYS A 177 7.23 23.21 10.74
CA LYS A 177 8.08 23.70 11.85
C LYS A 177 7.59 23.16 13.19
N THR A 178 6.27 23.14 13.40
CA THR A 178 5.63 22.57 14.58
C THR A 178 4.60 21.52 14.17
N TRP A 179 4.32 20.58 15.08
CA TRP A 179 3.51 19.40 14.80
C TRP A 179 2.48 19.17 15.90
N MET A 180 1.27 18.81 15.49
CA MET A 180 0.21 18.28 16.33
C MET A 180 -0.07 16.84 15.92
N GLU A 181 -0.30 15.96 16.89
CA GLU A 181 -0.70 14.59 16.59
C GLU A 181 -2.16 14.55 16.13
N ALA A 182 -2.42 13.90 15.01
CA ALA A 182 -3.76 13.64 14.52
C ALA A 182 -4.36 12.41 15.21
N SER A 183 -5.67 12.44 15.41
CA SER A 183 -6.43 11.26 15.80
C SER A 183 -6.41 10.22 14.66
N LYS A 184 -6.51 8.93 15.00
CA LYS A 184 -6.39 7.80 14.07
C LYS A 184 -7.58 6.86 14.23
N SER A 185 -8.12 6.34 13.13
CA SER A 185 -9.25 5.40 13.16
C SER A 185 -9.25 4.41 11.99
N GLN A 186 -9.94 3.27 12.18
CA GLN A 186 -10.23 2.29 11.14
C GLN A 186 -11.72 1.91 11.15
N LYS A 187 -12.16 1.28 12.24
CA LYS A 187 -13.56 0.85 12.45
C LYS A 187 -14.30 1.86 13.31
N SER A 188 -15.55 2.15 12.96
CA SER A 188 -16.39 3.04 13.76
C SER A 188 -16.63 2.47 15.15
N GLY A 189 -16.45 3.29 16.18
CA GLY A 189 -16.66 2.90 17.59
C GLY A 189 -15.57 2.01 18.20
N VAL A 190 -14.51 1.67 17.47
CA VAL A 190 -13.39 0.85 17.97
C VAL A 190 -12.12 1.71 18.01
N PRO A 191 -11.50 1.91 19.19
CA PRO A 191 -10.21 2.58 19.28
C PRO A 191 -9.16 1.85 18.43
N TYR A 192 -8.48 2.60 17.57
CA TYR A 192 -7.37 2.06 16.82
C TYR A 192 -6.14 1.95 17.73
N ILE A 193 -5.53 0.76 17.76
CA ILE A 193 -4.26 0.47 18.44
C ILE A 193 -3.39 -0.25 17.42
N SER A 194 -2.19 0.29 17.20
CA SER A 194 -1.27 -0.23 16.19
C SER A 194 -0.78 -1.65 16.54
N ASP A 195 -0.71 -2.53 15.54
CA ASP A 195 -0.32 -3.95 15.68
C ASP A 195 -1.10 -4.75 16.74
N HIS A 196 -2.31 -4.30 17.12
CA HIS A 196 -3.20 -5.01 18.04
C HIS A 196 -4.14 -5.95 17.28
N GLU A 197 -4.61 -7.02 17.93
CA GLU A 197 -5.54 -8.02 17.34
C GLU A 197 -6.86 -7.42 16.82
N SER A 198 -7.27 -6.27 17.34
CA SER A 198 -8.48 -5.55 16.91
C SER A 198 -8.28 -4.71 15.65
N SER A 199 -7.02 -4.47 15.26
CA SER A 199 -6.64 -3.67 14.10
C SER A 199 -6.68 -4.48 12.80
N ASP A 200 -7.03 -3.81 11.71
CA ASP A 200 -6.95 -4.39 10.38
C ASP A 200 -5.55 -4.12 9.83
N LYS A 201 -4.58 -5.01 10.11
CA LYS A 201 -3.14 -4.85 9.76
C LYS A 201 -2.86 -4.56 8.29
N TRP A 202 -3.75 -4.95 7.39
CA TRP A 202 -3.61 -4.77 5.93
C TRP A 202 -4.33 -3.53 5.41
N ALA A 203 -5.13 -2.87 6.24
CA ALA A 203 -5.90 -1.70 5.87
C ALA A 203 -5.13 -0.43 6.22
N TRP A 204 -5.41 0.64 5.47
CA TRP A 204 -4.98 1.97 5.84
C TRP A 204 -5.60 2.41 7.18
N VAL A 205 -5.09 3.51 7.72
CA VAL A 205 -5.59 4.20 8.90
C VAL A 205 -6.05 5.58 8.48
N LEU A 206 -7.28 5.96 8.81
CA LEU A 206 -7.77 7.31 8.58
C LEU A 206 -7.25 8.22 9.69
N PHE A 207 -6.88 9.45 9.34
CA PHE A 207 -6.46 10.44 10.33
C PHE A 207 -7.30 11.72 10.25
N GLU A 208 -7.43 12.37 11.39
CA GLU A 208 -8.15 13.64 11.53
C GLU A 208 -7.46 14.57 12.55
N ALA A 209 -7.34 15.85 12.19
CA ALA A 209 -6.82 16.91 13.03
C ALA A 209 -7.66 18.18 12.87
N GLU A 210 -7.92 18.89 13.96
CA GLU A 210 -8.62 20.18 13.94
C GLU A 210 -7.66 21.32 14.25
N ALA A 211 -7.66 22.35 13.40
CA ALA A 211 -6.76 23.49 13.58
C ALA A 211 -7.46 24.82 13.28
N ASN A 212 -7.10 25.84 14.05
CA ASN A 212 -7.44 27.22 13.72
C ASN A 212 -6.42 27.77 12.73
N ILE A 213 -6.87 28.19 11.55
CA ILE A 213 -6.03 28.70 10.46
C ILE A 213 -6.43 30.15 10.19
N PRO A 214 -5.88 31.12 10.95
CA PRO A 214 -6.28 32.54 10.86
C PRO A 214 -5.66 33.26 9.66
N GLN A 215 -4.67 32.65 9.00
CA GLN A 215 -3.99 33.20 7.82
C GLN A 215 -3.70 32.09 6.82
N SER A 216 -3.54 32.47 5.54
CA SER A 216 -3.08 31.55 4.50
C SER A 216 -1.80 30.84 4.94
N THR A 217 -1.77 29.52 4.83
CA THR A 217 -0.67 28.70 5.34
C THR A 217 -0.46 27.43 4.49
N GLU A 218 0.65 26.75 4.74
CA GLU A 218 0.91 25.41 4.23
C GLU A 218 0.62 24.38 5.33
N ILE A 219 -0.31 23.47 5.03
CA ILE A 219 -0.60 22.31 5.87
C ILE A 219 0.26 21.14 5.39
N VAL A 220 0.92 20.46 6.32
CA VAL A 220 1.79 19.32 6.03
C VAL A 220 1.35 18.12 6.86
N ALA A 221 1.33 16.93 6.26
CA ALA A 221 1.10 15.67 6.98
C ALA A 221 2.25 14.68 6.76
N LYS A 222 2.60 13.94 7.82
CA LYS A 222 3.54 12.81 7.78
C LYS A 222 3.14 11.72 8.76
N ALA A 223 3.42 10.47 8.43
CA ALA A 223 3.17 9.31 9.28
C ALA A 223 4.44 8.61 9.73
N VAL A 224 4.31 7.86 10.83
CA VAL A 224 5.33 6.97 11.41
C VAL A 224 4.67 5.61 11.61
N ASP A 225 5.28 4.54 11.09
CA ASP A 225 4.80 3.17 11.32
C ASP A 225 5.36 2.59 12.62
N VAL A 226 4.83 1.45 13.05
CA VAL A 226 5.24 0.71 14.27
C VAL A 226 6.72 0.34 14.32
N ALA A 227 7.38 0.26 13.16
CA ALA A 227 8.80 -0.04 13.08
C ALA A 227 9.68 1.22 13.17
N GLY A 228 9.07 2.40 13.34
CA GLY A 228 9.76 3.68 13.39
C GLY A 228 10.19 4.19 12.00
N ASN A 229 9.68 3.62 10.90
CA ASN A 229 9.92 4.19 9.58
C ASN A 229 9.22 5.54 9.45
N VAL A 230 9.85 6.47 8.74
CA VAL A 230 9.35 7.83 8.54
C VAL A 230 9.31 8.18 7.06
N GLN A 231 8.43 9.13 6.72
CA GLN A 231 8.37 9.72 5.39
C GLN A 231 9.51 10.73 5.17
N PRO A 232 10.16 10.75 3.99
CA PRO A 232 11.12 11.79 3.64
C PRO A 232 10.44 13.16 3.52
N GLU A 233 11.15 14.22 3.88
CA GLU A 233 10.61 15.58 3.80
C GLU A 233 10.43 16.05 2.35
N ASN A 234 11.41 15.75 1.48
CA ASN A 234 11.50 16.28 0.12
C ASN A 234 11.40 15.16 -0.91
N VAL A 235 10.69 15.41 -2.01
CA VAL A 235 10.60 14.44 -3.11
C VAL A 235 11.95 14.22 -3.80
N ASP A 236 12.84 15.21 -3.82
CA ASP A 236 14.12 15.14 -4.52
C ASP A 236 15.04 14.03 -4.01
N VAL A 237 14.95 13.67 -2.72
CA VAL A 237 15.75 12.59 -2.14
C VAL A 237 15.26 11.19 -2.54
N ILE A 238 14.00 11.07 -2.98
CA ILE A 238 13.38 9.79 -3.39
C ILE A 238 12.91 9.78 -4.84
N ARG A 239 13.16 10.87 -5.58
CA ARG A 239 12.82 10.97 -7.00
C ARG A 239 13.47 9.83 -7.75
N ASN A 240 12.70 9.14 -8.57
CA ASN A 240 13.17 8.00 -9.33
C ASN A 240 12.56 8.02 -10.73
N LEU A 241 13.25 7.40 -11.69
CA LEU A 241 12.88 7.40 -13.10
C LEU A 241 11.45 6.93 -13.36
N MET A 242 10.97 5.98 -12.56
CA MET A 242 9.65 5.35 -12.73
C MET A 242 8.52 6.17 -12.10
N GLY A 243 8.83 7.20 -11.30
CA GLY A 243 7.83 8.02 -10.61
C GLY A 243 7.02 7.26 -9.57
N ILE A 244 7.52 6.14 -9.05
CA ILE A 244 6.81 5.30 -8.08
C ILE A 244 7.20 5.66 -6.64
N LEU A 245 6.38 5.23 -5.67
CA LEU A 245 6.65 5.35 -4.22
C LEU A 245 6.97 6.79 -3.76
N ASN A 246 6.27 7.79 -4.31
CA ASN A 246 6.38 9.14 -3.77
C ASN A 246 5.72 9.22 -2.38
N THR A 247 6.53 9.04 -1.35
CA THR A 247 6.11 9.12 0.05
C THR A 247 6.61 10.38 0.74
N SER A 248 6.96 11.44 -0.01
CA SER A 248 7.30 12.73 0.60
C SER A 248 6.14 13.26 1.44
N TRP A 249 6.42 14.10 2.43
CA TRP A 249 5.35 14.76 3.20
C TRP A 249 4.33 15.43 2.27
N HIS A 250 3.04 15.14 2.45
CA HIS A 250 2.02 15.76 1.63
C HIS A 250 1.80 17.20 2.12
N ARG A 251 1.97 18.17 1.22
CA ARG A 251 1.83 19.60 1.49
C ARG A 251 0.63 20.16 0.74
N VAL A 252 -0.26 20.86 1.44
CA VAL A 252 -1.45 21.50 0.88
C VAL A 252 -1.43 22.99 1.21
N GLN A 253 -1.53 23.82 0.18
CA GLN A 253 -1.58 25.27 0.32
C GLN A 253 -3.01 25.73 0.57
N VAL A 254 -3.26 26.40 1.69
CA VAL A 254 -4.56 26.94 2.06
C VAL A 254 -4.53 28.46 1.95
N ARG A 255 -5.51 29.02 1.25
CA ARG A 255 -5.66 30.47 1.09
C ARG A 255 -6.98 30.91 1.71
N ILE A 256 -6.95 31.98 2.51
CA ILE A 256 -8.17 32.59 3.01
C ILE A 256 -8.82 33.40 1.90
N GLY A 257 -10.00 32.97 1.46
CA GLY A 257 -10.85 33.73 0.56
C GLY A 257 -11.36 34.97 1.27
N HIS A 258 -11.04 36.15 0.75
CA HIS A 258 -11.76 37.36 1.13
C HIS A 258 -13.04 37.36 0.30
N SER A 259 -14.18 37.07 0.94
CA SER A 259 -15.48 37.29 0.32
C SER A 259 -15.62 38.80 0.10
N ASN A 260 -15.44 39.24 -1.14
CA ASN A 260 -15.96 40.55 -1.52
C ASN A 260 -17.48 40.44 -1.40
N LEU A 261 -18.04 41.20 -0.46
CA LEU A 261 -19.47 41.40 -0.21
C LEU A 261 -20.28 41.58 -1.51
#